data_AF-A0A2G2DMU5-F1
#
_entry.id   AF-A0A2G2DMU5-F1
#
_cell.length_a   1.000
_cell.length_b   1.000
_cell.length_c   1.000
_cell.angle_alpha   90.00
_cell.angle_beta   90.00
_cell.angle_gamma   90.00
#
_symmetry.space_group_name_H-M   'P 1'
#
loop_
_entity.id
_entity.type
_entity.pdbx_description
1 polymer ?
#
loop_
_entity_poly.entity_id
_entity_poly.type
_entity_poly.pdbx_seq_one_letter_code
_entity_poly.pdbx_strand_id
1 'polypeptide(L)'
;MSTNRRDQERFSLKIQAKISYRHAKDQVPNIDTVAANISSGGAFLTTEHLFPLASKVSIKFYLKVADLQKLKFILSMDSLKQIQGEHTWITATGIVIRQTPTGVGIIFDTDYQITPI
;
A
#
# COMPACT_ATOMS: atom_id res chain seq x y z
N MET A 1 -21.47 -19.25 -8.88
CA MET A 1 -20.84 -19.31 -7.54
C MET A 1 -19.51 -18.56 -7.61
N SER A 2 -19.35 -17.48 -6.85
CA SER A 2 -18.11 -16.68 -6.85
C SER A 2 -17.03 -17.41 -6.06
N THR A 3 -16.13 -18.12 -6.74
CA THR A 3 -14.91 -18.65 -6.14
C THR A 3 -14.10 -17.49 -5.57
N ASN A 4 -14.05 -17.36 -4.25
CA ASN A 4 -13.23 -16.38 -3.56
C ASN A 4 -11.75 -16.83 -3.69
N ARG A 5 -11.06 -16.32 -4.72
CA ARG A 5 -9.65 -16.66 -5.05
C ARG A 5 -8.63 -15.81 -4.29
N ARG A 6 -8.93 -15.40 -3.05
CA ARG A 6 -8.06 -14.48 -2.30
C ARG A 6 -7.39 -15.23 -1.15
N ASP A 7 -6.06 -15.24 -1.18
CA ASP A 7 -5.23 -15.89 -0.16
C ASP A 7 -5.14 -15.07 1.14
N GLN A 8 -5.52 -13.78 1.10
CA GLN A 8 -5.42 -12.87 2.23
C GLN A 8 -6.70 -12.06 2.45
N GLU A 9 -7.03 -11.88 3.72
CA GLU A 9 -8.11 -11.00 4.18
C GLU A 9 -7.80 -9.54 3.83
N ARG A 10 -8.83 -8.80 3.37
CA ARG A 10 -8.72 -7.37 3.07
C ARG A 10 -9.44 -6.57 4.12
N PHE A 11 -8.78 -5.54 4.60
CA PHE A 11 -9.36 -4.59 5.52
C PHE A 11 -9.78 -3.34 4.75
N SER A 12 -11.07 -2.97 4.88
CA SER A 12 -11.61 -1.72 4.38
C SER A 12 -11.20 -0.58 5.32
N LEU A 13 -9.93 -0.17 5.24
CA LEU A 13 -9.40 0.96 6.00
C LEU A 13 -9.24 2.13 5.02
N LYS A 14 -9.67 3.33 5.40
CA LYS A 14 -9.44 4.56 4.61
C LYS A 14 -8.10 5.18 5.01
N ILE A 15 -7.02 4.60 4.52
CA ILE A 15 -5.65 4.99 4.90
C ILE A 15 -5.14 6.04 3.93
N GLN A 16 -4.67 7.17 4.45
CA GLN A 16 -3.99 8.16 3.62
C GLN A 16 -2.70 7.57 3.07
N ALA A 17 -2.57 7.65 1.75
CA ALA A 17 -1.43 7.10 1.04
C ALA A 17 -0.90 8.10 0.00
N LYS A 18 0.38 8.01 -0.29
CA LYS A 18 1.02 8.72 -1.39
C LYS A 18 1.64 7.70 -2.32
N ILE A 19 1.25 7.71 -3.59
CA ILE A 19 1.80 6.83 -4.61
C ILE A 19 2.68 7.63 -5.56
N SER A 20 3.79 7.01 -5.95
CA SER A 20 4.76 7.57 -6.89
C SER A 20 5.22 6.50 -7.85
N TYR A 21 5.46 6.87 -9.12
CA TYR A 21 6.05 5.99 -10.12
C TYR A 21 7.07 6.77 -10.93
N ARG A 22 8.18 6.12 -11.32
CA ARG A 22 9.19 6.76 -12.16
C ARG A 22 9.01 6.27 -13.59
N HIS A 23 8.59 7.17 -14.47
CA HIS A 23 8.73 6.96 -15.90
C HIS A 23 10.05 7.58 -16.38
N ALA A 24 10.73 6.95 -17.35
CA ALA A 24 12.12 7.23 -17.70
C ALA A 24 12.40 8.66 -18.20
N LYS A 25 11.39 9.51 -18.40
CA LYS A 25 11.54 10.88 -18.94
C LYS A 25 10.76 11.98 -18.21
N ASP A 26 9.97 11.66 -17.18
CA ASP A 26 9.06 12.63 -16.56
C ASP A 26 9.35 12.86 -15.07
N GLN A 27 8.93 14.03 -14.56
CA GLN A 27 8.87 14.29 -13.12
C GLN A 27 8.05 13.18 -12.46
N VAL A 28 8.55 12.64 -11.34
CA VAL A 28 7.85 11.61 -10.57
C VAL A 28 6.54 12.20 -10.03
N PRO A 29 5.37 11.82 -10.56
CA PRO A 29 4.13 12.34 -10.01
C PRO A 29 3.94 11.74 -8.63
N ASN A 30 3.80 12.61 -7.63
CA ASN A 30 3.41 12.25 -6.29
C ASN A 30 1.91 12.52 -6.17
N ILE A 31 1.13 11.45 -6.00
CA ILE A 31 -0.32 11.56 -5.97
C ILE A 31 -0.80 11.16 -4.58
N ASP A 32 -1.43 12.12 -3.91
CA ASP A 32 -2.14 11.86 -2.67
C ASP A 32 -3.42 11.05 -2.98
N THR A 33 -3.60 9.96 -2.25
CA THR A 33 -4.66 8.99 -2.49
C THR A 33 -5.09 8.36 -1.17
N VAL A 34 -6.13 7.54 -1.22
CA VAL A 34 -6.60 6.76 -0.09
C VAL A 34 -6.55 5.29 -0.49
N ALA A 35 -5.85 4.47 0.30
CA ALA A 35 -6.04 3.04 0.19
C ALA A 35 -7.46 2.74 0.66
N ALA A 36 -8.31 2.20 -0.21
CA ALA A 36 -9.68 1.83 0.12
C ALA A 36 -9.77 0.40 0.65
N ASN A 37 -8.82 -0.45 0.25
CA ASN A 37 -8.65 -1.81 0.72
C ASN A 37 -7.17 -2.15 0.75
N ILE A 38 -6.73 -2.84 1.80
CA ILE A 38 -5.33 -3.25 1.95
C ILE A 38 -5.24 -4.62 2.63
N SER A 39 -4.22 -5.38 2.25
CA SER A 39 -3.77 -6.61 2.91
C SER A 39 -2.23 -6.58 2.99
N SER A 40 -1.65 -7.60 3.62
CA SER A 40 -0.19 -7.71 3.72
C SER A 40 0.50 -7.87 2.36
N GLY A 41 -0.20 -8.35 1.32
CA GLY A 41 0.34 -8.56 -0.02
C GLY A 41 -0.11 -7.55 -1.08
N GLY A 42 -0.93 -6.57 -0.74
CA GLY A 42 -1.34 -5.56 -1.73
C GLY A 42 -2.38 -4.57 -1.25
N ALA A 43 -2.63 -3.56 -2.09
CA ALA A 43 -3.66 -2.56 -1.83
C ALA A 43 -4.43 -2.19 -3.09
N PHE A 44 -5.64 -1.67 -2.87
CA PHE A 44 -6.38 -0.93 -3.87
C PHE A 44 -6.44 0.53 -3.44
N LEU A 45 -5.88 1.41 -4.27
CA LEU A 45 -5.85 2.86 -4.03
C LEU A 45 -6.91 3.54 -4.87
N THR A 46 -7.68 4.44 -4.26
CA THR A 46 -8.68 5.26 -4.95
C THR A 46 -8.01 6.48 -5.56
N THR A 47 -7.93 6.52 -6.89
CA THR A 47 -7.25 7.58 -7.64
C THR A 47 -7.81 7.65 -9.04
N GLU A 48 -7.87 8.86 -9.60
CA GLU A 48 -8.25 9.11 -11.00
C GLU A 48 -7.04 8.99 -11.94
N HIS A 49 -5.83 8.87 -11.39
CA HIS A 49 -4.62 8.75 -12.18
C HIS A 49 -4.44 7.35 -12.76
N LEU A 50 -4.16 7.29 -14.06
CA LEU A 50 -3.99 6.05 -14.80
C LEU A 50 -2.53 5.56 -14.74
N PHE A 51 -2.18 4.87 -13.65
CA PHE A 51 -0.86 4.24 -13.51
C PHE A 51 -0.69 3.06 -14.47
N PRO A 52 0.31 3.02 -15.36
CA PRO A 52 0.44 1.94 -16.36
C PRO A 52 0.43 0.54 -15.73
N LEU A 53 -0.23 -0.42 -16.38
CA LEU A 53 -0.14 -1.83 -15.98
C LEU A 53 1.32 -2.31 -15.99
N ALA A 54 1.64 -3.22 -15.07
CA ALA A 54 2.98 -3.75 -14.85
C ALA A 54 4.06 -2.70 -14.49
N SER A 55 3.67 -1.46 -14.18
CA SER A 55 4.61 -0.46 -13.67
C SER A 55 4.96 -0.72 -12.20
N LYS A 56 6.22 -0.49 -11.85
CA LYS A 56 6.68 -0.48 -10.46
C LYS A 56 6.38 0.87 -9.84
N VAL A 57 5.78 0.83 -8.65
CA VAL A 57 5.35 2.00 -7.89
C VAL A 57 5.90 1.94 -6.47
N SER A 58 6.11 3.10 -5.87
CA SER A 58 6.40 3.24 -4.43
C SER A 58 5.22 3.93 -3.76
N ILE A 59 4.79 3.36 -2.64
CA ILE A 59 3.61 3.80 -1.89
C ILE A 59 4.04 4.09 -0.47
N LYS A 60 3.65 5.26 0.05
CA LYS A 60 3.81 5.63 1.45
C LYS A 60 2.45 5.65 2.12
N PHE A 61 2.32 4.97 3.24
CA PHE A 61 1.10 4.93 4.06
C PHE A 61 1.35 5.65 5.38
N TYR A 62 0.38 6.44 5.82
CA TYR A 62 0.35 6.99 7.17
C TYR A 62 -0.63 6.18 8.02
N LEU A 63 -0.12 5.45 9.00
CA LEU A 63 -0.89 4.43 9.71
C LEU A 63 -0.71 4.49 11.21
N LYS A 64 -1.76 4.13 11.94
CA LYS A 64 -1.64 3.83 13.37
C LYS A 64 -0.93 2.50 13.57
N VAL A 65 -0.11 2.40 14.61
CA VAL A 65 0.58 1.14 14.98
C VAL A 65 -0.42 0.01 15.25
N ALA A 66 -1.62 0.33 15.77
CA ALA A 66 -2.69 -0.64 15.98
C ALA A 66 -3.25 -1.22 14.67
N ASP A 67 -3.31 -0.43 13.59
CA ASP A 67 -3.80 -0.93 12.30
C ASP A 67 -2.73 -1.73 11.56
N LEU A 68 -1.45 -1.39 11.77
CA LEU A 68 -0.29 -2.19 11.36
C LEU A 68 -0.38 -3.65 11.82
N GLN A 69 -0.73 -3.87 13.09
CA GLN A 69 -0.90 -5.20 13.67
C GLN A 69 -2.01 -6.00 12.98
N LYS A 70 -3.11 -5.34 12.60
CA LYS A 70 -4.23 -5.98 11.87
C LYS A 70 -3.84 -6.38 10.46
N LEU A 71 -3.08 -5.52 9.78
CA LEU A 71 -2.68 -5.72 8.40
C LEU A 71 -1.68 -6.87 8.21
N LYS A 72 -1.11 -7.39 9.30
CA LYS A 72 -0.11 -8.47 9.28
C LYS A 72 0.94 -8.26 8.21
N PHE A 73 1.36 -7.01 8.00
CA PHE A 73 2.56 -6.74 7.21
C PHE A 73 3.67 -7.65 7.73
N ILE A 74 4.57 -8.07 6.83
CA ILE A 74 5.65 -8.99 7.14
C ILE A 74 6.62 -8.28 8.08
N LEU A 75 6.27 -8.27 9.36
CA LEU A 75 7.01 -7.69 10.46
C LEU A 75 6.96 -8.72 11.57
N SER A 76 8.12 -8.97 12.16
CA SER A 76 8.14 -9.72 13.41
C SER A 76 7.40 -8.90 14.47
N MET A 77 6.75 -9.59 15.41
CA MET A 77 6.14 -8.94 16.57
C MET A 77 7.15 -8.09 17.35
N ASP A 78 8.44 -8.45 17.29
CA ASP A 78 9.51 -7.69 17.94
C ASP A 78 9.83 -6.39 17.21
N SER A 79 9.77 -6.36 15.87
CA SER A 79 9.84 -5.11 15.10
C SER A 79 8.67 -4.18 15.41
N LEU A 80 7.46 -4.73 15.61
CA LEU A 80 6.29 -3.93 15.98
C LEU A 80 6.41 -3.31 17.38
N LYS A 81 6.98 -4.03 18.36
CA LYS A 81 7.21 -3.52 19.72
C LYS A 81 8.22 -2.37 19.78
N GLN A 82 9.13 -2.29 18.81
CA GLN A 82 10.16 -1.25 18.75
C GLN A 82 9.62 0.08 18.18
N ILE A 83 8.44 0.09 17.57
CA ILE A 83 7.81 1.31 17.07
C ILE A 83 7.25 2.07 18.28
N GLN A 84 7.96 3.12 18.70
CA GLN A 84 7.50 4.06 19.71
C GLN A 84 6.68 5.16 19.02
N GLY A 85 5.41 5.31 19.38
CA GLY A 85 4.51 6.31 18.79
C GLY A 85 3.14 5.77 18.42
N GLU A 86 2.15 6.65 18.23
CA GLU A 86 0.81 6.25 17.81
C GLU A 86 0.74 5.97 16.30
N HIS A 87 1.56 6.67 15.51
CA HIS A 87 1.55 6.64 14.05
C HIS A 87 2.95 6.35 13.47
N THR A 88 2.99 5.79 12.26
CA THR A 88 4.22 5.52 11.53
C THR A 88 4.02 5.62 10.03
N TRP A 89 5.11 5.95 9.33
CA TRP A 89 5.17 5.88 7.88
C TRP A 89 5.62 4.50 7.45
N ILE A 90 4.85 3.87 6.56
CA ILE A 90 5.25 2.65 5.87
C ILE A 90 5.51 2.98 4.42
N THR A 91 6.67 2.63 3.91
CA THR A 91 6.96 2.64 2.48
C THR A 91 6.92 1.20 1.97
N ALA A 92 6.10 0.94 0.97
CA ALA A 92 6.06 -0.32 0.24
C ALA A 92 6.42 -0.07 -1.23
N THR A 93 7.01 -1.06 -1.88
CA THR A 93 7.07 -1.09 -3.34
C THR A 93 6.12 -2.16 -3.87
N GLY A 94 5.74 -2.06 -5.14
CA GLY A 94 4.83 -3.03 -5.74
C GLY A 94 4.59 -2.80 -7.22
N ILE A 95 3.82 -3.71 -7.81
CA ILE A 95 3.49 -3.73 -9.23
C ILE A 95 2.01 -3.47 -9.43
N VAL A 96 1.67 -2.59 -10.37
CA VAL A 96 0.29 -2.37 -10.79
C VAL A 96 -0.22 -3.58 -11.57
N ILE A 97 -1.22 -4.27 -11.02
CA ILE A 97 -1.80 -5.50 -11.62
C ILE A 97 -3.21 -5.27 -12.19
N ARG A 98 -3.85 -4.16 -11.82
CA ARG A 98 -5.20 -3.82 -12.29
C ARG A 98 -5.43 -2.33 -12.26
N GLN A 99 -6.15 -1.82 -13.25
CA GLN A 99 -6.71 -0.47 -13.27
C GLN A 99 -8.23 -0.52 -13.29
N THR A 100 -8.84 0.53 -12.77
CA THR A 100 -10.27 0.84 -12.88
C THR A 100 -10.43 2.35 -13.01
N PRO A 101 -11.58 2.86 -13.47
CA PRO A 101 -11.83 4.30 -13.54
C PRO A 101 -11.70 5.02 -12.20
N THR A 102 -11.87 4.31 -11.08
CA THR A 102 -11.86 4.88 -9.72
C THR A 102 -10.64 4.47 -8.90
N GLY A 103 -9.65 3.82 -9.49
CA GLY A 103 -8.49 3.38 -8.72
C GLY A 103 -7.63 2.30 -9.36
N VAL A 104 -6.64 1.87 -8.60
CA VAL A 104 -5.57 0.97 -9.03
C VAL A 104 -5.35 -0.13 -8.01
N GLY A 105 -5.20 -1.36 -8.50
CA GLY A 105 -4.84 -2.53 -7.72
C GLY A 105 -3.35 -2.83 -7.84
N ILE A 106 -2.68 -2.93 -6.70
CA ILE A 106 -1.23 -3.11 -6.60
C ILE A 106 -0.95 -4.35 -5.77
N ILE A 107 -0.07 -5.21 -6.28
CA ILE A 107 0.54 -6.27 -5.48
C ILE A 107 1.85 -5.73 -4.90
N PHE A 108 2.05 -5.91 -3.61
CA PHE A 108 3.27 -5.44 -2.94
C PHE A 108 4.42 -6.42 -3.19
N ASP A 109 5.61 -5.85 -3.34
CA ASP A 109 6.86 -6.57 -3.17
C ASP A 109 7.07 -6.84 -1.66
N THR A 110 7.93 -7.80 -1.30
CA THR A 110 8.16 -8.19 0.10
C THR A 110 9.08 -7.22 0.88
N ASP A 111 9.53 -6.13 0.26
CA ASP A 111 10.54 -5.19 0.74
C ASP A 111 9.93 -3.94 1.41
N TYR A 112 9.18 -4.13 2.49
CA TYR A 112 8.62 -3.02 3.27
C TYR A 112 9.68 -2.28 4.08
N GLN A 113 9.59 -0.94 4.09
CA GLN A 113 10.37 -0.06 4.97
C GLN A 113 9.45 0.66 5.94
N ILE A 114 9.85 0.76 7.20
CA ILE A 114 9.08 1.44 8.25
C ILE A 114 9.92 2.55 8.84
N THR A 115 9.32 3.72 8.96
CA THR A 115 9.92 4.88 9.57
C THR A 115 8.99 5.34 10.70
N PRO A 116 9.35 5.06 11.96
CA PRO A 116 8.69 5.67 13.12
C PRO A 116 8.73 7.19 13.03
N ILE A 117 7.79 7.86 13.70
CA ILE A 117 7.71 9.33 13.77
C ILE A 117 8.38 9.79 15.06
#